data_AF-A0A3B9L8Z0-F1
#
_entry.id   AF-A0A3B9L8Z0-F1
#
_cell.length_a   1.000
_cell.length_b   1.000
_cell.length_c   1.000
_cell.angle_alpha   90.00
_cell.angle_beta   90.00
_cell.angle_gamma   90.00
#
_symmetry.space_group_name_H-M   'P 1'
#
loop_
_entity.id
_entity.type
_entity.pdbx_description
1 polymer ?
#
loop_
_entity_poly.entity_id
_entity_poly.type
_entity_poly.pdbx_seq_one_letter_code
_entity_poly.pdbx_strand_id
1 'polypeptide(L)' 'MARFLLFIVLIYVFYWICKRVVTHLAQGASDKKSKRASAEKIVKCTYCGTYIPESESKAINSEDENSDRICKNQPCKK' A
#
# COMPACT_ATOMS: atom_id res chain seq x y z
N MET A 1 -21.96 14.65 44.34
CA MET A 1 -22.68 14.97 43.08
C MET A 1 -21.76 15.53 41.98
N ALA A 2 -20.82 16.44 42.28
CA ALA A 2 -19.86 16.97 41.30
C ALA A 2 -18.91 15.92 40.67
N ARG A 3 -18.65 14.80 41.37
CA ARG A 3 -17.80 13.70 40.85
C ARG A 3 -18.36 13.09 39.56
N PHE A 4 -19.69 12.97 39.43
CA PHE A 4 -20.31 12.43 38.21
C PHE A 4 -20.20 13.39 37.02
N LEU A 5 -20.30 14.70 37.26
CA LEU A 5 -20.09 15.71 36.23
C LEU A 5 -18.66 15.67 35.68
N LEU A 6 -17.66 15.44 36.56
CA LEU A 6 -16.27 15.27 36.13
C LEU A 6 -16.08 14.07 35.20
N PHE A 7 -16.72 12.94 35.48
CA PHE A 7 -16.66 11.76 34.61
C PHE A 7 -17.27 12.02 33.23
N ILE A 8 -18.41 12.70 33.17
CA ILE A 8 -19.07 13.05 31.90
C ILE A 8 -18.17 13.97 31.06
N VAL A 9 -17.55 14.97 31.68
CA VAL A 9 -16.60 15.88 31.01
C VAL A 9 -15.37 15.10 30.52
N LEU A 10 -14.82 14.19 31.33
CA LEU A 10 -13.68 13.36 30.94
C LEU A 10 -13.99 12.49 29.72
N ILE A 11 -15.16 11.84 29.69
CA ILE A 11 -15.61 11.03 28.56
C ILE A 11 -15.75 11.89 27.31
N TYR A 12 -16.30 13.10 27.43
CA TYR A 12 -16.46 14.02 26.32
C TYR A 12 -15.11 14.48 25.74
N VAL A 13 -14.15 14.79 26.62
CA VAL A 13 -12.77 15.16 26.23
C VAL A 13 -12.07 13.99 25.55
N PHE A 14 -12.18 12.78 26.11
CA PHE A 14 -11.64 11.57 25.49
C PHE A 14 -12.24 11.30 24.11
N TYR A 15 -13.56 11.41 23.97
CA TYR A 15 -14.25 11.26 22.70
C TYR A 15 -13.76 12.29 21.67
N TRP A 16 -13.59 13.55 22.09
CA TRP A 16 -13.12 14.62 21.21
C TRP A 16 -11.67 14.40 20.74
N ILE A 17 -10.79 13.96 21.64
CA ILE A 17 -9.40 13.60 21.32
C ILE A 17 -9.38 12.40 20.36
N CYS A 18 -10.12 11.33 20.67
CA CYS A 18 -10.22 10.16 19.79
C CYS A 18 -10.75 10.53 18.41
N LYS A 19 -11.78 11.38 18.31
CA LYS A 19 -12.31 11.85 17.02
C LYS A 19 -11.30 12.68 16.24
N ARG A 20 -10.54 13.55 16.91
CA ARG A 20 -9.49 14.36 16.29
C ARG A 20 -8.32 13.49 15.82
N VAL A 21 -7.88 12.54 16.64
CA VAL A 21 -6.82 11.61 16.27
C VAL A 21 -7.29 10.69 15.16
N VAL A 22 -8.50 10.14 15.20
CA VAL A 22 -9.04 9.28 14.13
C VAL A 22 -9.25 10.06 12.83
N THR A 23 -9.59 11.35 12.84
CA THR A 23 -9.68 12.13 11.61
C THR A 23 -8.31 12.42 11.00
N HIS A 24 -7.30 12.76 11.79
CA HIS A 24 -5.91 12.86 11.32
C HIS A 24 -5.33 11.51 10.90
N LEU A 25 -5.68 10.43 11.61
CA LEU A 25 -5.27 9.08 11.29
C LEU A 25 -6.05 8.52 10.10
N ALA A 26 -7.29 8.93 9.84
CA ALA A 26 -8.08 8.54 8.66
C ALA A 26 -7.56 9.21 7.39
N GLN A 27 -7.01 10.43 7.50
CA GLN A 27 -6.21 11.02 6.43
C GLN A 27 -4.93 10.21 6.17
N GLY A 28 -4.29 9.66 7.21
CA GLY A 28 -3.14 8.73 7.08
C GLY A 28 -3.49 7.25 6.83
N ALA A 29 -4.73 6.83 7.06
CA ALA A 29 -5.21 5.44 6.95
C ALA A 29 -6.01 5.20 5.67
N SER A 30 -6.47 6.27 5.00
CA SER A 30 -6.75 6.18 3.56
C SER A 30 -5.50 5.81 2.76
N ASP A 31 -4.29 6.05 3.28
CA ASP A 31 -3.05 5.57 2.68
C ASP A 31 -2.76 4.07 2.91
N LYS A 32 -3.40 3.42 3.90
CA LYS A 32 -3.27 1.96 4.08
C LYS A 32 -4.22 1.14 3.21
N LYS A 33 -5.16 1.78 2.51
CA LYS A 33 -5.88 1.17 1.37
C LYS A 33 -5.53 1.81 0.02
N SER A 34 -4.82 2.96 0.03
CA SER A 34 -4.31 3.65 -1.15
C SER A 34 -2.82 3.42 -1.45
N LYS A 35 -2.07 2.61 -0.69
CA LYS A 35 -0.83 1.98 -1.21
C LYS A 35 -1.07 0.80 -2.15
N ARG A 36 -2.24 0.77 -2.79
CA ARG A 36 -2.57 -0.13 -3.90
C ARG A 36 -2.98 0.65 -5.16
N ALA A 37 -2.66 1.95 -5.20
CA ALA A 37 -2.65 2.76 -6.41
C ALA A 37 -1.19 3.16 -6.68
N SER A 38 -0.57 2.59 -7.72
CA SER A 38 0.79 2.89 -8.19
C SER A 38 1.99 2.45 -7.34
N ALA A 39 1.89 1.36 -6.59
CA ALA A 39 3.08 0.53 -6.37
C ALA A 39 3.17 -0.44 -7.55
N GLU A 40 3.65 0.03 -8.70
CA GLU A 40 3.94 -0.85 -9.82
C GLU A 40 4.86 -1.96 -9.33
N LYS A 41 4.42 -3.21 -9.45
CA LYS A 41 5.18 -4.36 -8.96
C LYS A 41 6.46 -4.43 -9.79
N ILE A 42 7.59 -4.05 -9.20
CA ILE A 42 8.88 -4.13 -9.87
C ILE A 42 9.28 -5.61 -9.90
N VAL A 43 9.42 -6.17 -11.09
CA VAL A 43 9.80 -7.55 -11.34
C VAL A 43 11.19 -7.59 -11.97
N LYS A 44 11.98 -8.61 -11.61
CA LYS A 44 13.28 -8.83 -12.22
C LYS A 44 13.08 -9.56 -13.56
N CYS A 45 13.64 -9.02 -14.64
CA CYS A 45 13.65 -9.70 -15.92
C CYS A 45 14.60 -10.92 -15.86
N THR A 46 14.13 -12.10 -16.26
CA THR A 46 14.97 -13.32 -16.29
C THR A 46 16.09 -13.24 -17.34
N TYR A 47 15.89 -12.50 -18.44
CA TYR A 47 16.88 -12.43 -19.53
C TYR A 47 18.02 -11.43 -19.32
N CYS A 48 17.74 -10.24 -18.77
CA CYS A 48 18.76 -9.19 -18.54
C CYS A 48 19.06 -8.92 -17.07
N GLY A 49 18.28 -9.47 -16.14
CA GLY A 49 18.43 -9.21 -14.71
C GLY A 49 18.01 -7.81 -14.26
N THR A 50 17.55 -6.95 -15.17
CA THR A 50 17.09 -5.59 -14.87
C THR A 50 15.75 -5.63 -14.12
N TYR A 51 15.62 -4.76 -13.13
CA TYR A 51 14.37 -4.53 -12.40
C TYR A 51 13.49 -3.57 -13.19
N ILE A 52 12.32 -4.04 -13.60
CA ILE A 52 11.42 -3.35 -14.52
C ILE A 52 10.00 -3.42 -13.96
N PRO A 53 9.17 -2.37 -14.10
CA PRO A 53 7.78 -2.43 -13.67
C PRO A 53 7.01 -3.54 -14.40
N GLU A 54 6.05 -4.17 -13.71
CA GLU A 54 5.23 -5.24 -14.30
C GLU A 54 4.54 -4.80 -15.59
N SER A 55 4.17 -3.52 -15.69
CA SER A 55 3.63 -2.84 -16.87
C SER A 55 4.49 -3.02 -18.13
N GLU A 56 5.81 -3.07 -17.96
CA GLU A 56 6.81 -3.25 -19.01
C GLU A 56 7.34 -4.69 -19.10
N SER A 57 6.79 -5.60 -18.27
CA SER A 57 7.10 -7.03 -18.31
C SER A 57 6.04 -7.84 -19.05
N LYS A 58 6.43 -8.97 -19.63
CA LYS A 58 5.57 -9.99 -20.21
C LYS A 58 5.84 -11.32 -19.50
N ALA A 59 4.78 -12.03 -19.09
CA ALA A 59 4.88 -13.40 -18.60
C ALA A 59 4.99 -14.35 -19.79
N ILE A 60 5.94 -15.28 -19.77
CA ILE A 60 6.08 -16.29 -20.84
C ILE A 60 5.28 -17.55 -20.51
N ASN A 61 5.27 -17.97 -19.24
CA ASN A 61 4.58 -19.17 -18.80
C ASN A 61 3.59 -18.81 -17.69
N SER A 62 2.31 -19.12 -17.92
CA SER A 62 1.21 -18.91 -16.97
C SER A 62 0.78 -20.19 -16.24
N GLU A 63 1.44 -21.31 -16.48
CA GLU A 63 1.06 -22.63 -15.96
C GLU A 63 1.87 -23.09 -14.74
N ASP A 64 3.01 -22.44 -14.46
CA ASP A 64 3.85 -22.76 -13.30
C ASP A 64 3.78 -21.65 -12.23
N GLU A 65 3.81 -22.06 -10.96
CA GLU A 65 3.88 -21.21 -9.75
C GLU A 65 5.10 -20.25 -9.73
N ASN A 66 5.92 -20.27 -10.78
CA ASN A 66 7.08 -19.41 -11.00
C ASN A 66 7.05 -18.78 -12.40
N SER A 67 6.17 -17.78 -12.58
CA SER A 67 6.00 -17.10 -13.86
C SER A 67 7.22 -16.23 -14.22
N ASP A 68 8.07 -16.70 -15.13
CA ASP A 68 9.20 -15.96 -15.69
C ASP A 68 8.74 -14.66 -16.37
N ARG A 69 9.23 -13.52 -15.87
CA ARG A 69 8.92 -12.18 -16.37
C ARG A 69 10.05 -11.66 -17.24
N ILE A 70 9.70 -11.13 -18.41
CA ILE A 70 10.65 -10.65 -19.41
C ILE A 70 10.31 -9.25 -19.89
N CYS A 71 11.26 -8.48 -20.39
CA CYS A 71 11.00 -7.13 -20.90
C CYS A 71 10.12 -7.17 -22.16
N LYS A 72 9.16 -6.26 -22.27
CA LYS A 72 8.38 -6.05 -23.52
C LYS A 72 9.23 -5.48 -24.64
N ASN A 73 10.17 -4.59 -24.32
CA ASN A 73 11.03 -3.95 -25.30
C ASN A 73 12.29 -4.80 -25.51
N GLN A 74 12.27 -5.64 -26.56
CA GLN A 74 13.49 -6.26 -27.08
C GLN A 74 14.39 -5.22 -27.79
N PRO A 75 15.71 -5.46 -27.89
CA PRO A 75 16.47 -6.56 -27.32
C PRO A 75 17.07 -6.18 -25.96
N CYS A 76 16.84 -7.03 -24.96
CA CYS A 76 17.66 -7.07 -23.76
C CYS A 76 19.12 -7.29 -24.19
N LYS A 77 19.92 -6.24 -24.27
CA LYS A 77 21.36 -6.35 -24.59
C LYS A 77 22.01 -7.17 -23.48
N LYS A 78 22.65 -8.28 -23.87
CA LYS A 78 23.50 -9.12 -23.01
C LYS A 78 24.61 -8.30 -22.38
#